data_AF-A0A624MHQ0-F1
#
_entry.id   AF-A0A624MHQ0-F1
#
_cell.length_a   1.000
_cell.length_b   1.000
_cell.length_c   1.000
_cell.angle_alpha   90.00
_cell.angle_beta   90.00
_cell.angle_gamma   90.00
#
_symmetry.space_group_name_H-M   'P 1'
#
loop_
_entity.id
_entity.type
_entity.pdbx_description
1 polymer ?
#
loop_
_entity_poly.entity_id
_entity_poly.type
_entity_poly.pdbx_seq_one_letter_code
_entity_poly.pdbx_strand_id
1 'polypeptide(L)'
;MFGSKLVTKLWETTAEKGIGALCKPWQMRREGVASLEMERKKMLVLAQTEMDVENIKSGKAIVSLNDLNNPKLISLESKQEYDNSGSMEPYINFDNLKNAVSTQLIANEVQKEINIAKSLFVAEEILSIDQSEPTAENIENDWLLRWRDSAATSSSEKLQDLWGRILAGELKSPGSYSLRTVDFIKNLTQKEANKIQKLFSFLFLDRIIKGEKVGSNFSNEYLDNELNYNFLSEMQSLGIIAGVESMGLASTFKSLSKETYFYYHIYNDKVMQIKHDDPKKELKLRVLILTPLGHELKSLCPATIDSIYLNHVIDTIKSLDFKVIIGDCIRKEDGEIYSKNEVEV
;
A
#
# COMPACT_ATOMS: atom_id res chain seq x y z
N MET A 1 20.28 -21.89 5.62
CA MET A 1 20.34 -20.47 5.24
C MET A 1 19.57 -19.72 6.30
N PHE A 2 20.24 -18.93 7.12
CA PHE A 2 19.59 -18.14 8.17
C PHE A 2 18.58 -17.20 7.51
N GLY A 3 17.33 -17.21 7.98
CA GLY A 3 16.25 -16.40 7.40
C GLY A 3 16.58 -14.91 7.43
N SER A 4 15.98 -14.14 6.52
CA SER A 4 16.15 -12.69 6.45
C SER A 4 16.00 -12.04 7.83
N LYS A 5 16.98 -11.22 8.23
CA LYS A 5 16.98 -10.51 9.51
C LYS A 5 15.79 -9.58 9.66
N LEU A 6 15.30 -9.02 8.55
CA LEU A 6 14.07 -8.23 8.52
C LEU A 6 12.86 -9.04 8.94
N VAL A 7 12.79 -10.30 8.51
CA VAL A 7 11.71 -11.19 8.90
C VAL A 7 11.77 -11.54 10.40
N THR A 8 12.97 -11.68 10.96
CA THR A 8 13.11 -11.83 12.42
C THR A 8 12.60 -10.59 13.14
N LYS A 9 13.01 -9.39 12.71
CA LYS A 9 12.52 -8.10 13.25
C LYS A 9 11.00 -7.98 13.18
N LEU A 10 10.37 -8.39 12.07
CA LEU A 10 8.91 -8.38 11.90
C LEU A 10 8.21 -9.14 13.04
N TRP A 11 8.67 -10.37 13.29
CA TRP A 11 8.04 -11.24 14.28
C TRP A 11 8.33 -10.82 15.71
N GLU A 12 9.51 -10.27 16.00
CA GLU A 12 9.84 -9.66 17.30
C GLU A 12 8.93 -8.45 17.58
N THR A 13 8.88 -7.48 16.66
CA THR A 13 8.06 -6.27 16.81
C THR A 13 6.57 -6.57 16.98
N THR A 14 6.03 -7.56 16.24
CA THR A 14 4.61 -7.93 16.34
C THR A 14 4.31 -8.77 17.58
N ALA A 15 5.20 -9.68 17.97
CA ALA A 15 5.03 -10.52 19.16
C ALA A 15 5.03 -9.70 20.45
N GLU A 16 5.94 -8.72 20.58
CA GLU A 16 6.03 -7.82 21.73
C GLU A 16 4.71 -7.07 21.98
N LYS A 17 3.93 -6.81 20.93
CA LYS A 17 2.64 -6.11 21.00
C LYS A 17 1.43 -7.03 20.98
N GLY A 18 1.64 -8.35 21.02
CA GLY A 18 0.56 -9.34 20.96
C GLY A 18 -0.21 -9.33 19.64
N ILE A 19 0.40 -8.82 18.57
CA ILE A 19 -0.17 -8.79 17.22
C ILE A 19 0.15 -10.11 16.53
N GLY A 20 -0.86 -10.70 15.87
CA GLY A 20 -0.70 -12.02 15.25
C GLY A 20 -0.61 -13.12 16.31
N ALA A 21 -1.50 -13.12 17.30
CA ALA A 21 -1.52 -14.16 18.34
C ALA A 21 -1.70 -15.56 17.74
N LEU A 22 -2.48 -15.68 16.65
CA LEU A 22 -2.60 -16.90 15.84
C LEU A 22 -1.24 -17.37 15.28
N CYS A 23 -0.28 -16.46 15.12
CA CYS A 23 1.05 -16.70 14.58
C CYS A 23 2.09 -17.14 15.64
N LYS A 24 1.79 -17.12 16.95
CA LYS A 24 2.74 -17.48 18.03
C LYS A 24 3.28 -18.92 17.98
N PRO A 25 2.45 -19.98 17.80
CA PRO A 25 2.96 -21.35 17.67
C PRO A 25 3.86 -21.57 16.44
N TRP A 26 3.87 -20.62 15.52
CA TRP A 26 4.61 -20.64 14.25
C TRP A 26 5.95 -19.94 14.41
N GLN A 27 5.98 -18.80 15.11
CA GLN A 27 7.21 -18.11 15.53
C GLN A 27 8.14 -19.07 16.26
N MET A 28 7.60 -19.85 17.21
CA MET A 28 8.37 -20.83 17.99
C MET A 28 8.90 -22.03 17.17
N ARG A 29 8.29 -22.37 16.03
CA ARG A 29 8.67 -23.56 15.21
C ARG A 29 9.61 -23.24 14.06
N ARG A 30 9.72 -21.97 13.69
CA ARG A 30 10.63 -21.50 12.64
C ARG A 30 12.10 -21.67 13.00
N GLU A 31 12.41 -21.80 14.29
CA GLU A 31 13.75 -22.11 14.78
C GLU A 31 14.19 -23.57 14.50
N GLY A 32 13.31 -24.45 13.98
CA GLY A 32 13.58 -25.90 13.92
C GLY A 32 13.25 -26.70 12.65
N VAL A 33 12.65 -26.16 11.57
CA VAL A 33 12.18 -26.99 10.41
C VAL A 33 12.39 -26.32 9.04
N ALA A 34 12.50 -27.12 7.97
CA ALA A 34 12.65 -26.69 6.56
C ALA A 34 11.37 -26.03 5.95
N SER A 35 11.57 -25.01 5.11
CA SER A 35 10.58 -24.00 4.67
C SER A 35 9.30 -24.50 3.97
N LEU A 36 9.38 -25.50 3.08
CA LEU A 36 8.23 -25.90 2.23
C LEU A 36 7.14 -26.67 3.00
N GLU A 37 7.55 -27.54 3.91
CA GLU A 37 6.60 -28.28 4.76
C GLU A 37 5.87 -27.33 5.72
N MET A 38 6.55 -26.25 6.12
CA MET A 38 5.99 -25.20 6.98
C MET A 38 4.92 -24.37 6.26
N GLU A 39 5.15 -24.01 5.00
CA GLU A 39 4.19 -23.27 4.19
C GLU A 39 2.88 -24.05 4.01
N ARG A 40 2.97 -25.35 3.74
CA ARG A 40 1.79 -26.22 3.67
C ARG A 40 1.02 -26.28 4.99
N LYS A 41 1.71 -26.45 6.12
CA LYS A 41 1.06 -26.52 7.45
C LYS A 41 0.38 -25.22 7.83
N LYS A 42 0.97 -24.07 7.47
CA LYS A 42 0.40 -22.73 7.63
C LYS A 42 -0.95 -22.60 6.91
N MET A 43 -0.99 -22.97 5.63
CA MET A 43 -2.21 -22.90 4.83
C MET A 43 -3.34 -23.76 5.39
N LEU A 44 -3.01 -24.96 5.92
CA LEU A 44 -4.01 -25.87 6.50
C LEU A 44 -4.66 -25.31 7.77
N VAL A 45 -3.91 -24.67 8.67
CA VAL A 45 -4.49 -24.11 9.89
C VAL A 45 -5.34 -22.88 9.60
N LEU A 46 -4.93 -22.02 8.66
CA LEU A 46 -5.77 -20.92 8.21
C LEU A 46 -7.10 -21.44 7.62
N ALA A 47 -7.03 -22.40 6.72
CA ALA A 47 -8.22 -23.01 6.11
C ALA A 47 -9.14 -23.64 7.16
N GLN A 48 -8.58 -24.34 8.13
CA GLN A 48 -9.34 -24.89 9.26
C GLN A 48 -10.01 -23.79 10.08
N THR A 49 -9.29 -22.72 10.40
CA THR A 49 -9.83 -21.59 11.18
C THR A 49 -10.93 -20.86 10.42
N GLU A 50 -10.77 -20.67 9.11
CA GLU A 50 -11.79 -20.09 8.24
C GLU A 50 -13.06 -20.95 8.21
N MET A 51 -12.91 -22.26 8.06
CA MET A 51 -14.03 -23.21 8.10
C MET A 51 -14.75 -23.18 9.46
N ASP A 52 -14.00 -23.13 10.56
CA ASP A 52 -14.57 -23.04 11.90
C ASP A 52 -15.34 -21.72 12.09
N VAL A 53 -14.82 -20.59 11.61
CA VAL A 53 -15.53 -19.30 11.61
C VAL A 53 -16.81 -19.34 10.77
N GLU A 54 -16.78 -19.98 9.60
CA GLU A 54 -17.97 -20.14 8.75
C GLU A 54 -19.04 -21.01 9.42
N ASN A 55 -18.62 -22.09 10.09
CA ASN A 55 -19.51 -22.94 10.88
C ASN A 55 -20.14 -22.15 12.04
N ILE A 56 -19.37 -21.29 12.70
CA ILE A 56 -19.89 -20.40 13.74
C ILE A 56 -20.89 -19.38 13.18
N LYS A 57 -20.55 -18.69 12.08
CA LYS A 57 -21.42 -17.68 11.43
C LYS A 57 -22.72 -18.28 10.89
N SER A 58 -22.67 -19.52 10.39
CA SER A 58 -23.84 -20.23 9.86
C SER A 58 -24.68 -20.92 10.94
N GLY A 59 -24.32 -20.79 12.22
CA GLY A 59 -25.04 -21.42 13.34
C GLY A 59 -24.86 -22.94 13.43
N LYS A 60 -23.92 -23.51 12.67
CA LYS A 60 -23.55 -24.92 12.72
C LYS A 60 -22.60 -25.25 13.86
N ALA A 61 -22.00 -24.25 14.50
CA ALA A 61 -21.15 -24.43 15.66
C ALA A 61 -21.27 -23.27 16.65
N ILE A 62 -21.07 -23.54 17.93
CA ILE A 62 -20.91 -22.53 18.98
C ILE A 62 -19.59 -22.74 19.71
N VAL A 63 -19.04 -21.66 20.27
CA VAL A 63 -17.85 -21.74 21.09
C VAL A 63 -18.27 -21.87 22.55
N SER A 64 -17.92 -23.00 23.18
CA SER A 64 -18.07 -23.17 24.62
C SER A 64 -17.00 -22.37 25.35
N LEU A 65 -17.43 -21.43 26.18
CA LEU A 65 -16.57 -20.62 27.04
C LEU A 65 -16.49 -21.16 28.48
N ASN A 66 -16.87 -22.42 28.72
CA ASN A 66 -16.85 -23.03 30.06
C ASN A 66 -15.43 -23.06 30.65
N ASP A 67 -14.41 -23.10 29.79
CA ASP A 67 -13.00 -22.86 30.14
C ASP A 67 -12.48 -21.74 29.24
N LEU A 68 -12.31 -20.54 29.81
CA LEU A 68 -11.78 -19.38 29.08
C LEU A 68 -10.37 -19.59 28.54
N ASN A 69 -9.59 -20.51 29.12
CA ASN A 69 -8.23 -20.81 28.67
C ASN A 69 -8.21 -21.88 27.55
N ASN A 70 -9.32 -22.58 27.34
CA ASN A 70 -9.44 -23.64 26.34
C ASN A 70 -10.84 -23.67 25.71
N PRO A 71 -11.19 -22.65 24.91
CA PRO A 71 -12.48 -22.59 24.24
C PRO A 71 -12.65 -23.77 23.28
N LYS A 72 -13.77 -24.49 23.40
CA LYS A 72 -14.07 -25.65 22.54
C LYS A 72 -15.14 -25.32 21.51
N LEU A 73 -14.91 -25.70 20.26
CA LEU A 73 -15.93 -25.66 19.22
C LEU A 73 -16.91 -26.82 19.46
N ILE A 74 -18.19 -26.51 19.66
CA ILE A 74 -19.27 -27.48 19.74
C ILE A 74 -20.03 -27.42 18.43
N SER A 75 -19.99 -28.51 17.67
CA SER A 75 -20.83 -28.68 16.47
C SER A 75 -22.29 -28.78 16.90
N LEU A 76 -23.12 -27.90 16.34
CA LEU A 76 -24.58 -27.91 16.44
C LEU A 76 -25.14 -28.72 15.27
N GLU A 77 -24.83 -30.01 15.20
CA GLU A 77 -25.56 -30.93 14.33
C GLU A 77 -27.01 -31.05 14.81
N SER A 78 -27.85 -30.18 14.26
CA SER A 78 -29.32 -30.22 14.22
C SER A 78 -30.03 -30.83 15.44
N LYS A 79 -30.40 -29.97 16.39
CA LYS A 79 -31.76 -29.95 16.92
C LYS A 79 -32.28 -28.52 16.80
N GLN A 80 -33.07 -28.26 15.76
CA GLN A 80 -33.95 -27.09 15.77
C GLN A 80 -34.98 -27.36 16.88
N GLU A 81 -34.70 -26.91 18.09
CA GLU A 81 -35.74 -26.72 19.09
C GLU A 81 -36.54 -25.50 18.64
N TYR A 82 -37.55 -25.75 17.82
CA TYR A 82 -38.60 -24.78 17.58
C TYR A 82 -39.27 -24.48 18.92
N ASP A 83 -39.38 -23.19 19.23
CA ASP A 83 -40.09 -22.74 20.42
C ASP A 83 -41.56 -23.14 20.27
N ASN A 84 -42.00 -24.11 21.07
CA ASN A 84 -43.38 -24.61 21.08
C ASN A 84 -44.36 -23.62 21.76
N SER A 85 -43.95 -22.37 21.99
CA SER A 85 -44.86 -21.30 22.38
C SER A 85 -45.75 -20.95 21.18
N GLY A 86 -47.02 -21.37 21.19
CA GLY A 86 -48.00 -21.14 20.11
C GLY A 86 -48.38 -19.67 19.82
N SER A 87 -47.47 -18.72 20.05
CA SER A 87 -47.62 -17.30 19.67
C SER A 87 -46.98 -17.06 18.31
N MET A 88 -47.79 -16.58 17.35
CA MET A 88 -47.34 -16.14 16.01
C MET A 88 -46.66 -14.76 16.03
N GLU A 89 -46.48 -14.13 17.19
CA GLU A 89 -45.86 -12.81 17.29
C GLU A 89 -44.34 -12.93 17.43
N PRO A 90 -43.53 -12.16 16.68
CA PRO A 90 -42.09 -12.14 16.86
C PRO A 90 -41.76 -11.57 18.25
N TYR A 91 -41.12 -12.37 19.10
CA TYR A 91 -40.59 -11.93 20.38
C TYR A 91 -39.08 -12.15 20.46
N ILE A 92 -38.39 -11.28 21.20
CA ILE A 92 -36.94 -11.38 21.41
C ILE A 92 -36.70 -12.32 22.59
N ASN A 93 -36.23 -13.53 22.32
CA ASN A 93 -35.72 -14.43 23.35
C ASN A 93 -34.32 -13.95 23.79
N PHE A 94 -34.21 -13.44 25.01
CA PHE A 94 -32.97 -12.85 25.54
C PHE A 94 -31.82 -13.85 25.67
N ASP A 95 -32.08 -15.11 26.00
CA ASP A 95 -31.03 -16.13 26.13
C ASP A 95 -30.49 -16.54 24.77
N ASN A 96 -31.37 -16.72 23.78
CA ASN A 96 -30.99 -16.97 22.39
C ASN A 96 -30.23 -15.78 21.80
N LEU A 97 -30.67 -14.55 22.07
CA LEU A 97 -29.98 -13.33 21.67
C LEU A 97 -28.59 -13.25 22.30
N LYS A 98 -28.46 -13.52 23.61
CA LYS A 98 -27.18 -13.52 24.32
C LYS A 98 -26.20 -14.52 23.71
N ASN A 99 -26.66 -15.74 23.42
CA ASN A 99 -25.84 -16.78 22.79
C ASN A 99 -25.44 -16.40 21.36
N ALA A 100 -26.38 -15.89 20.55
CA ALA A 100 -26.11 -15.44 19.18
C ALA A 100 -25.12 -14.27 19.15
N VAL A 101 -25.30 -13.27 20.01
CA VAL A 101 -24.39 -12.12 20.11
C VAL A 101 -23.00 -12.57 20.56
N SER A 102 -22.90 -13.43 21.58
CA SER A 102 -21.60 -13.94 22.06
C SER A 102 -20.86 -14.71 20.96
N THR A 103 -21.60 -15.57 20.24
CA THR A 103 -21.08 -16.37 19.14
C THR A 103 -20.61 -15.48 17.99
N GLN A 104 -21.39 -14.46 17.62
CA GLN A 104 -21.02 -13.49 16.59
C GLN A 104 -19.80 -12.65 16.97
N LEU A 105 -19.69 -12.23 18.24
CA LEU A 105 -18.54 -11.48 18.73
C LEU A 105 -17.25 -12.30 18.60
N ILE A 106 -17.27 -13.57 19.01
CA ILE A 106 -16.11 -14.46 18.88
C ILE A 106 -15.74 -14.66 17.41
N ALA A 107 -16.72 -14.96 16.55
CA ALA A 107 -16.47 -15.14 15.12
C ALA A 107 -15.86 -13.89 14.48
N ASN A 108 -16.32 -12.70 14.87
CA ASN A 108 -15.79 -11.43 14.39
C ASN A 108 -14.34 -11.19 14.84
N GLU A 109 -14.01 -11.46 16.10
CA GLU A 109 -12.64 -11.31 16.60
C GLU A 109 -11.67 -12.33 15.97
N VAL A 110 -12.10 -13.58 15.77
CA VAL A 110 -11.29 -14.56 15.03
C VAL A 110 -11.07 -14.13 13.59
N GLN A 111 -12.12 -13.62 12.91
CA GLN A 111 -11.99 -13.10 11.55
C GLN A 111 -10.97 -11.95 11.46
N LYS A 112 -10.98 -11.04 12.44
CA LYS A 112 -10.00 -9.94 12.52
C LYS A 112 -8.58 -10.47 12.64
N GLU A 113 -8.35 -11.46 13.51
CA GLU A 113 -7.03 -12.09 13.67
C GLU A 113 -6.59 -12.83 12.39
N ILE A 114 -7.51 -13.47 11.65
CA ILE A 114 -7.22 -14.05 10.34
C ILE A 114 -6.77 -12.96 9.35
N ASN A 115 -7.49 -11.84 9.29
CA ASN A 115 -7.15 -10.74 8.38
C ASN A 115 -5.78 -10.14 8.70
N ILE A 116 -5.46 -9.95 9.99
CA ILE A 116 -4.13 -9.52 10.44
C ILE A 116 -3.07 -10.54 9.99
N ALA A 117 -3.31 -11.84 10.23
CA ALA A 117 -2.36 -12.89 9.86
C ALA A 117 -2.06 -12.91 8.35
N LYS A 118 -3.09 -12.76 7.50
CA LYS A 118 -2.91 -12.68 6.04
C LYS A 118 -2.01 -11.50 5.64
N SER A 119 -2.23 -10.31 6.21
CA SER A 119 -1.39 -9.14 5.96
C SER A 119 0.05 -9.34 6.47
N LEU A 120 0.24 -9.97 7.64
CA LEU A 120 1.57 -10.30 8.16
C LEU A 120 2.32 -11.27 7.24
N PHE A 121 1.63 -12.21 6.62
CA PHE A 121 2.25 -13.16 5.70
C PHE A 121 2.72 -12.50 4.40
N VAL A 122 1.97 -11.52 3.90
CA VAL A 122 2.44 -10.72 2.76
C VAL A 122 3.68 -9.91 3.15
N ALA A 123 3.69 -9.30 4.34
CA ALA A 123 4.87 -8.60 4.83
C ALA A 123 6.08 -9.54 4.96
N GLU A 124 5.89 -10.73 5.54
CA GLU A 124 6.92 -11.76 5.65
C GLU A 124 7.48 -12.16 4.28
N GLU A 125 6.62 -12.40 3.30
CA GLU A 125 7.03 -12.77 1.94
C GLU A 125 7.92 -11.69 1.32
N ILE A 126 7.47 -10.43 1.37
CA ILE A 126 8.22 -9.26 0.86
C ILE A 126 9.58 -9.11 1.55
N LEU A 127 9.64 -9.34 2.86
CA LEU A 127 10.87 -9.21 3.63
C LEU A 127 11.81 -10.41 3.47
N SER A 128 11.27 -11.60 3.17
CA SER A 128 12.05 -12.83 3.04
C SER A 128 13.02 -12.82 1.86
N ILE A 129 12.64 -12.13 0.79
CA ILE A 129 13.45 -11.94 -0.42
C ILE A 129 14.41 -10.75 -0.32
N ASP A 130 14.26 -9.91 0.71
CA ASP A 130 15.11 -8.76 0.95
C ASP A 130 16.25 -9.11 1.92
N GLN A 131 17.48 -8.89 1.47
CA GLN A 131 18.71 -9.19 2.21
C GLN A 131 19.29 -7.97 2.94
N SER A 132 18.61 -6.82 2.91
CA SER A 132 19.03 -5.63 3.64
C SER A 132 18.99 -5.83 5.16
N GLU A 133 19.87 -5.12 5.85
CA GLU A 133 19.90 -5.12 7.31
C GLU A 133 18.73 -4.30 7.86
N PRO A 134 18.06 -4.77 8.94
CA PRO A 134 17.07 -3.97 9.63
C PRO A 134 17.67 -2.69 10.19
N THR A 135 16.92 -1.60 10.11
CA THR A 135 17.23 -0.35 10.82
C THR A 135 17.23 -0.58 12.34
N ALA A 136 18.03 0.20 13.08
CA ALA A 136 18.01 0.18 14.55
C ALA A 136 16.77 0.89 15.13
N GLU A 137 16.11 1.71 14.33
CA GLU A 137 14.87 2.40 14.72
C GLU A 137 13.69 1.42 14.77
N ASN A 138 12.83 1.63 15.76
CA ASN A 138 11.62 0.85 15.96
C ASN A 138 10.41 1.59 15.38
N ILE A 139 9.43 0.82 14.91
CA ILE A 139 8.13 1.36 14.51
C ILE A 139 7.45 1.99 15.73
N GLU A 140 6.82 3.15 15.52
CA GLU A 140 6.04 3.79 16.57
C GLU A 140 4.86 2.91 17.03
N ASN A 141 4.67 2.79 18.35
CA ASN A 141 3.64 1.92 18.92
C ASN A 141 2.23 2.28 18.44
N ASP A 142 1.92 3.58 18.42
CA ASP A 142 0.60 4.08 18.01
C ASP A 142 0.34 3.81 16.54
N TRP A 143 1.37 3.93 15.70
CA TRP A 143 1.31 3.55 14.29
C TRP A 143 1.00 2.06 14.12
N LEU A 144 1.70 1.19 14.84
CA LEU A 144 1.53 -0.25 14.71
C LEU A 144 0.14 -0.71 15.16
N LEU A 145 -0.40 -0.09 16.21
CA LEU A 145 -1.79 -0.32 16.64
C LEU A 145 -2.78 0.14 15.58
N ARG A 146 -2.57 1.33 14.97
CA ARG A 146 -3.43 1.83 13.90
C ARG A 146 -3.41 0.95 12.66
N TRP A 147 -2.23 0.46 12.29
CA TRP A 147 -2.06 -0.51 11.21
C TRP A 147 -2.81 -1.81 11.54
N ARG A 148 -2.65 -2.36 12.75
CA ARG A 148 -3.34 -3.58 13.20
C ARG A 148 -4.85 -3.46 13.04
N ASP A 149 -5.43 -2.39 13.57
CA ASP A 149 -6.88 -2.17 13.53
C ASP A 149 -7.40 -2.04 12.10
N SER A 150 -6.60 -1.43 11.22
CA SER A 150 -6.97 -1.25 9.81
C SER A 150 -6.89 -2.55 9.02
N ALA A 151 -5.82 -3.33 9.23
CA ALA A 151 -5.65 -4.66 8.66
C ALA A 151 -6.73 -5.64 9.15
N ALA A 152 -7.08 -5.60 10.45
CA ALA A 152 -8.11 -6.43 11.07
C ALA A 152 -9.47 -6.31 10.38
N THR A 153 -9.84 -5.10 9.94
CA THR A 153 -11.12 -4.84 9.28
C THR A 153 -11.11 -5.10 7.77
N SER A 154 -9.98 -5.51 7.20
CA SER A 154 -9.80 -5.67 5.75
C SER A 154 -9.87 -7.14 5.32
N SER A 155 -11.00 -7.53 4.71
CA SER A 155 -11.25 -8.92 4.27
C SER A 155 -10.86 -9.22 2.83
N SER A 156 -10.63 -8.20 1.99
CA SER A 156 -10.23 -8.41 0.60
C SER A 156 -8.74 -8.73 0.50
N GLU A 157 -8.38 -9.70 -0.33
CA GLU A 157 -6.99 -10.10 -0.55
C GLU A 157 -6.12 -8.93 -1.04
N LYS A 158 -6.68 -8.06 -1.88
CA LYS A 158 -6.01 -6.84 -2.37
C LYS A 158 -5.65 -5.88 -1.25
N LEU A 159 -6.55 -5.67 -0.27
CA LEU A 159 -6.26 -4.82 0.87
C LEU A 159 -5.29 -5.49 1.83
N GLN A 160 -5.37 -6.81 2.01
CA GLN A 160 -4.41 -7.56 2.83
C GLN A 160 -3.00 -7.50 2.23
N ASP A 161 -2.88 -7.60 0.91
CA ASP A 161 -1.61 -7.37 0.20
C ASP A 161 -1.08 -5.96 0.43
N LEU A 162 -1.92 -4.94 0.27
CA LEU A 162 -1.57 -3.55 0.52
C LEU A 162 -1.11 -3.32 1.98
N TRP A 163 -1.83 -3.86 2.96
CA TRP A 163 -1.46 -3.76 4.37
C TRP A 163 -0.14 -4.47 4.69
N GLY A 164 0.14 -5.59 4.01
CA GLY A 164 1.44 -6.27 4.11
C GLY A 164 2.58 -5.43 3.54
N ARG A 165 2.38 -4.79 2.39
CA ARG A 165 3.37 -3.85 1.78
C ARG A 165 3.64 -2.66 2.68
N ILE A 166 2.60 -2.06 3.25
CA ILE A 166 2.72 -0.92 4.17
C ILE A 166 3.55 -1.32 5.40
N LEU A 167 3.26 -2.46 6.03
CA LEU A 167 4.03 -2.93 7.18
C LEU A 167 5.49 -3.23 6.80
N ALA A 168 5.71 -3.88 5.65
CA ALA A 168 7.06 -4.18 5.20
C ALA A 168 7.88 -2.91 4.96
N GLY A 169 7.30 -1.87 4.36
CA GLY A 169 7.97 -0.58 4.17
C GLY A 169 8.26 0.14 5.48
N GLU A 170 7.30 0.17 6.40
CA GLU A 170 7.48 0.78 7.72
C GLU A 170 8.55 0.06 8.56
N LEU A 171 8.64 -1.27 8.46
CA LEU A 171 9.67 -2.05 9.15
C LEU A 171 11.08 -1.79 8.60
N LYS A 172 11.19 -1.61 7.27
CA LYS A 172 12.46 -1.29 6.60
C LYS A 172 12.91 0.12 6.94
N SER A 173 12.00 1.09 6.88
CA SER A 173 12.30 2.49 7.12
C SER A 173 11.16 3.10 7.94
N PRO A 174 11.23 3.05 9.29
CA PRO A 174 10.24 3.68 10.15
C PRO A 174 9.98 5.15 9.78
N GLY A 175 8.73 5.57 9.81
CA GLY A 175 8.28 6.89 9.34
C GLY A 175 8.04 6.98 7.83
N SER A 176 8.08 5.86 7.08
CA SER A 176 7.77 5.85 5.64
C SER A 176 6.31 6.12 5.35
N TYR A 177 5.42 5.71 6.25
CA TYR A 177 3.99 5.92 6.12
C TYR A 177 3.45 6.61 7.35
N SER A 178 2.85 7.78 7.17
CA SER A 178 2.20 8.50 8.25
C SER A 178 0.90 7.81 8.71
N LEU A 179 0.46 8.09 9.94
CA LEU A 179 -0.88 7.73 10.42
C LEU A 179 -1.98 8.24 9.48
N ARG A 180 -1.76 9.40 8.84
CA ARG A 180 -2.68 9.97 7.85
C ARG A 180 -2.81 9.06 6.63
N THR A 181 -1.73 8.45 6.17
CA THR A 181 -1.76 7.50 5.05
C THR A 181 -2.47 6.21 5.41
N VAL A 182 -2.25 5.68 6.63
CA VAL A 182 -3.00 4.52 7.14
C VAL A 182 -4.50 4.82 7.16
N ASP A 183 -4.91 5.96 7.73
CA ASP A 183 -6.31 6.36 7.78
C ASP A 183 -6.92 6.64 6.41
N PHE A 184 -6.13 7.21 5.50
CA PHE A 184 -6.57 7.47 4.13
C PHE A 184 -6.88 6.16 3.40
N ILE A 185 -5.94 5.20 3.44
CA ILE A 185 -6.09 3.90 2.77
C ILE A 185 -7.28 3.12 3.33
N LYS A 186 -7.50 3.16 4.65
CA LYS A 186 -8.65 2.52 5.29
C LYS A 186 -10.00 3.01 4.76
N ASN A 187 -10.09 4.28 4.37
CA ASN A 187 -11.33 4.90 3.90
C ASN A 187 -11.39 5.01 2.37
N LEU A 188 -10.38 4.51 1.66
CA LEU A 188 -10.24 4.68 0.22
C LEU A 188 -11.20 3.75 -0.54
N THR A 189 -12.01 4.33 -1.42
CA THR A 189 -12.85 3.54 -2.33
C THR A 189 -12.07 3.04 -3.54
N GLN A 190 -12.52 1.96 -4.18
CA GLN A 190 -11.91 1.47 -5.42
C GLN A 190 -11.93 2.52 -6.54
N LYS A 191 -12.98 3.37 -6.58
CA LYS A 191 -13.11 4.44 -7.57
C LYS A 191 -12.04 5.51 -7.38
N GLU A 192 -11.80 5.93 -6.14
CA GLU A 192 -10.73 6.88 -5.81
C GLU A 192 -9.35 6.25 -6.07
N ALA A 193 -9.15 5.00 -5.67
CA ALA A 193 -7.89 4.28 -5.93
C ALA A 193 -7.54 4.27 -7.43
N ASN A 194 -8.50 3.98 -8.31
CA ASN A 194 -8.30 3.99 -9.76
C ASN A 194 -7.96 5.40 -10.28
N LYS A 195 -8.60 6.44 -9.73
CA LYS A 195 -8.32 7.84 -10.09
C LYS A 195 -6.92 8.28 -9.65
N ILE A 196 -6.50 7.88 -8.44
CA ILE A 196 -5.16 8.17 -7.91
C ILE A 196 -4.09 7.45 -8.73
N GLN A 197 -4.30 6.17 -9.05
CA GLN A 197 -3.38 5.42 -9.92
C GLN A 197 -3.23 6.09 -11.29
N LYS A 198 -4.35 6.53 -11.87
CA LYS A 198 -4.36 7.30 -13.11
C LYS A 198 -3.65 8.64 -12.97
N LEU A 199 -3.82 9.36 -11.85
CA LEU A 199 -3.06 10.58 -11.61
C LEU A 199 -1.55 10.31 -11.61
N PHE A 200 -1.12 9.18 -11.03
CA PHE A 200 0.28 8.80 -10.96
C PHE A 200 0.91 8.45 -12.31
N SER A 201 0.12 8.04 -13.32
CA SER A 201 0.62 7.91 -14.70
C SER A 201 0.92 9.27 -15.37
N PHE A 202 0.51 10.38 -14.76
CA PHE A 202 0.80 11.75 -15.21
C PHE A 202 1.87 12.44 -14.36
N LEU A 203 2.76 11.68 -13.72
CA LEU A 203 3.87 12.22 -12.94
C LEU A 203 5.20 12.09 -13.67
N PHE A 204 5.96 13.16 -13.68
CA PHE A 204 7.37 13.20 -14.08
C PHE A 204 8.13 14.11 -13.11
N LEU A 205 9.31 13.72 -12.62
CA LEU A 205 10.01 14.44 -11.55
C LEU A 205 9.17 14.62 -10.27
N ASP A 206 8.33 13.62 -9.96
CA ASP A 206 7.33 13.63 -8.88
C ASP A 206 6.33 14.79 -8.94
N ARG A 207 6.06 15.29 -10.16
CA ARG A 207 5.23 16.46 -10.42
C ARG A 207 4.35 16.25 -11.64
N ILE A 208 3.22 16.95 -11.70
CA ILE A 208 2.44 17.07 -12.93
C ILE A 208 2.90 18.36 -13.61
N ILE A 209 3.59 18.25 -14.74
CA ILE A 209 4.11 19.37 -15.52
C ILE A 209 2.98 19.91 -16.39
N LYS A 210 2.72 21.21 -16.25
CA LYS A 210 1.72 21.96 -17.03
C LYS A 210 2.40 22.66 -18.21
N GLY A 211 1.58 23.11 -19.17
CA GLY A 211 2.05 23.96 -20.26
C GLY A 211 2.68 25.27 -19.80
N GLU A 212 3.56 25.81 -20.67
CA GLU A 212 4.41 26.97 -20.38
C GLU A 212 3.60 28.25 -20.10
N LYS A 213 2.50 28.49 -20.83
CA LYS A 213 1.74 29.74 -20.75
C LYS A 213 0.79 29.76 -19.56
N VAL A 214 0.79 30.85 -18.80
CA VAL A 214 -0.17 31.08 -17.71
C VAL A 214 -1.60 31.05 -18.27
N GLY A 215 -2.48 30.26 -17.63
CA GLY A 215 -3.84 30.02 -18.10
C GLY A 215 -4.00 29.03 -19.26
N SER A 216 -2.90 28.52 -19.84
CA SER A 216 -2.96 27.36 -20.76
C SER A 216 -2.98 26.05 -19.96
N ASN A 217 -3.70 25.06 -20.50
CA ASN A 217 -3.75 23.70 -19.96
C ASN A 217 -2.49 22.91 -20.40
N PHE A 218 -2.66 21.76 -21.05
CA PHE A 218 -1.58 20.91 -21.55
C PHE A 218 -1.37 21.09 -23.07
N SER A 219 -2.19 21.92 -23.73
CA SER A 219 -2.12 22.16 -25.19
C SER A 219 -2.24 20.86 -25.99
N ASN A 220 -2.95 19.88 -25.44
CA ASN A 220 -3.21 18.58 -26.03
C ASN A 220 -4.62 18.14 -25.61
N GLU A 221 -5.50 17.88 -26.58
CA GLU A 221 -6.92 17.59 -26.32
C GLU A 221 -7.12 16.39 -25.38
N TYR A 222 -6.34 15.33 -25.55
CA TYR A 222 -6.40 14.17 -24.67
C TYR A 222 -6.03 14.54 -23.22
N LEU A 223 -4.90 15.21 -23.02
CA LEU A 223 -4.46 15.62 -21.68
C LEU A 223 -5.40 16.65 -21.05
N ASP A 224 -5.96 17.58 -21.84
CA ASP A 224 -6.92 18.57 -21.35
C ASP A 224 -8.23 17.92 -20.89
N ASN A 225 -8.64 16.82 -21.53
CA ASN A 225 -9.77 16.01 -21.10
C ASN A 225 -9.45 15.16 -19.87
N GLU A 226 -8.28 14.54 -19.81
CA GLU A 226 -7.89 13.63 -18.73
C GLU A 226 -7.48 14.34 -17.44
N LEU A 227 -6.74 15.44 -17.57
CA LEU A 227 -6.25 16.29 -16.49
C LEU A 227 -7.08 17.58 -16.40
N ASN A 228 -8.39 17.48 -16.61
CA ASN A 228 -9.30 18.61 -16.49
C ASN A 228 -9.38 19.14 -15.05
N TYR A 229 -9.91 20.35 -14.89
CA TYR A 229 -10.03 21.02 -13.59
C TYR A 229 -10.80 20.18 -12.55
N ASN A 230 -11.89 19.52 -12.93
CA ASN A 230 -12.70 18.73 -12.00
C ASN A 230 -11.91 17.55 -11.43
N PHE A 231 -11.18 16.83 -12.30
CA PHE A 231 -10.33 15.71 -11.88
C PHE A 231 -9.20 16.19 -10.97
N LEU A 232 -8.49 17.25 -11.35
CA LEU A 232 -7.38 17.78 -10.55
C LEU A 232 -7.87 18.34 -9.20
N SER A 233 -8.99 19.06 -9.19
CA SER A 233 -9.59 19.61 -7.97
C SER A 233 -10.02 18.51 -7.01
N GLU A 234 -10.57 17.41 -7.53
CA GLU A 234 -10.86 16.20 -6.73
C GLU A 234 -9.59 15.59 -6.14
N MET A 235 -8.51 15.46 -6.91
CA MET A 235 -7.25 14.92 -6.37
C MET A 235 -6.61 15.85 -5.32
N GLN A 236 -6.81 17.16 -5.45
CA GLN A 236 -6.40 18.14 -4.43
C GLN A 236 -7.28 18.05 -3.19
N SER A 237 -8.59 17.86 -3.31
CA SER A 237 -9.50 17.74 -2.15
C SER A 237 -9.27 16.45 -1.36
N LEU A 238 -8.88 15.37 -2.04
CA LEU A 238 -8.34 14.16 -1.39
C LEU A 238 -6.98 14.38 -0.73
N GLY A 239 -6.33 15.51 -1.00
CA GLY A 239 -5.03 15.87 -0.45
C GLY A 239 -3.87 15.13 -1.09
N ILE A 240 -3.99 14.65 -2.33
CA ILE A 240 -2.93 13.93 -3.07
C ILE A 240 -1.95 14.90 -3.73
N ILE A 241 -2.48 15.98 -4.31
CA ILE A 241 -1.71 17.03 -4.98
C ILE A 241 -2.05 18.40 -4.40
N ALA A 242 -1.20 19.38 -4.71
CA ALA A 242 -1.42 20.79 -4.40
C ALA A 242 -1.09 21.68 -5.61
N GLY A 243 -1.75 22.84 -5.67
CA GLY A 243 -1.49 23.89 -6.66
C GLY A 243 -2.47 23.97 -7.81
N VAL A 244 -3.63 23.30 -7.71
CA VAL A 244 -4.66 23.32 -8.76
C VAL A 244 -5.25 24.71 -8.94
N GLU A 245 -5.55 25.38 -7.82
CA GLU A 245 -6.10 26.75 -7.77
C GLU A 245 -5.02 27.83 -7.82
N SER A 246 -3.74 27.44 -7.82
CA SER A 246 -2.63 28.39 -7.91
C SER A 246 -2.48 28.94 -9.32
N MET A 247 -2.24 30.25 -9.42
CA MET A 247 -1.88 30.92 -10.68
C MET A 247 -0.56 30.40 -11.29
N GLY A 248 0.23 29.64 -10.55
CA GLY A 248 1.39 28.93 -11.10
C GLY A 248 2.45 28.57 -10.06
N LEU A 249 2.34 27.38 -9.47
CA LEU A 249 3.50 26.75 -8.84
C LEU A 249 4.55 26.45 -9.91
N ALA A 250 5.81 26.78 -9.63
CA ALA A 250 6.94 26.47 -10.48
C ALA A 250 8.01 25.73 -9.69
N SER A 251 8.67 24.78 -10.34
CA SER A 251 9.81 24.04 -9.80
C SER A 251 11.04 24.37 -10.62
N THR A 252 12.14 24.63 -9.92
CA THR A 252 13.43 24.96 -10.54
C THR A 252 14.42 23.83 -10.32
N PHE A 253 14.96 23.28 -11.39
CA PHE A 253 15.96 22.21 -11.37
C PHE A 253 17.31 22.76 -11.84
N LYS A 254 18.30 22.71 -10.95
CA LYS A 254 19.67 23.14 -11.23
C LYS A 254 20.49 21.98 -11.78
N SER A 255 21.56 22.32 -12.50
CA SER A 255 22.50 21.33 -13.02
C SER A 255 23.11 20.48 -11.90
N LEU A 256 23.23 19.17 -12.15
CA LEU A 256 24.02 18.21 -11.39
C LEU A 256 25.50 18.23 -11.80
N SER A 257 25.83 18.87 -12.93
CA SER A 257 27.20 19.03 -13.45
C SER A 257 27.68 20.49 -13.34
N LYS A 258 28.99 20.68 -13.16
CA LYS A 258 29.64 22.00 -13.09
C LYS A 258 30.06 22.55 -14.45
N GLU A 259 30.20 21.70 -15.46
CA GLU A 259 30.77 22.06 -16.76
C GLU A 259 29.69 22.46 -17.78
N THR A 260 28.65 21.63 -17.88
CA THR A 260 27.46 21.85 -18.70
C THR A 260 26.22 21.65 -17.84
N TYR A 261 25.05 22.10 -18.32
CA TYR A 261 23.81 21.72 -17.66
C TYR A 261 23.56 20.24 -17.87
N PHE A 262 23.41 19.51 -16.78
CA PHE A 262 23.02 18.10 -16.80
C PHE A 262 22.03 17.83 -15.68
N TYR A 263 20.89 17.25 -16.04
CA TYR A 263 19.93 16.69 -15.09
C TYR A 263 19.43 15.37 -15.63
N TYR A 264 19.04 14.43 -14.76
CA TYR A 264 18.43 13.19 -15.20
C TYR A 264 17.27 12.76 -14.29
N HIS A 265 16.36 11.98 -14.87
CA HIS A 265 15.27 11.35 -14.14
C HIS A 265 15.02 9.94 -14.65
N ILE A 266 14.73 9.02 -13.73
CA ILE A 266 14.42 7.62 -14.02
C ILE A 266 12.90 7.44 -14.00
N TYR A 267 12.35 6.81 -15.04
CA TYR A 267 10.92 6.52 -15.18
C TYR A 267 10.72 5.22 -15.99
N ASN A 268 9.75 4.36 -15.67
CA ASN A 268 9.43 3.12 -16.41
C ASN A 268 10.66 2.35 -16.98
N ASP A 269 11.71 2.14 -16.18
CA ASP A 269 12.98 1.50 -16.60
C ASP A 269 13.79 2.23 -17.69
N LYS A 270 13.57 3.53 -17.85
CA LYS A 270 14.28 4.46 -18.73
C LYS A 270 14.91 5.60 -17.95
N VAL A 271 15.87 6.25 -18.58
CA VAL A 271 16.51 7.47 -18.09
C VAL A 271 16.27 8.57 -19.11
N MET A 272 15.68 9.68 -18.68
CA MET A 272 15.68 10.92 -19.44
C MET A 272 16.81 11.80 -18.93
N GLN A 273 17.72 12.19 -19.82
CA GLN A 273 18.76 13.17 -19.58
C GLN A 273 18.36 14.50 -20.22
N ILE A 274 18.55 15.59 -19.48
CA ILE A 274 18.27 16.96 -19.91
C ILE A 274 19.60 17.70 -19.94
N LYS A 275 19.99 18.21 -21.12
CA LYS A 275 21.29 18.82 -21.37
C LYS A 275 21.17 20.22 -21.94
N HIS A 276 22.13 21.07 -21.59
CA HIS A 276 22.34 22.38 -22.21
C HIS A 276 23.80 22.83 -22.00
N ASP A 277 24.33 23.66 -22.89
CA ASP A 277 25.75 24.06 -22.85
C ASP A 277 26.07 25.01 -21.69
N ASP A 278 25.13 25.87 -21.29
CA ASP A 278 25.25 26.75 -20.13
C ASP A 278 24.98 26.01 -18.80
N PRO A 279 25.99 25.77 -17.94
CA PRO A 279 25.81 25.11 -16.64
C PRO A 279 25.00 25.91 -15.62
N LYS A 280 24.81 27.22 -15.83
CA LYS A 280 24.01 28.10 -14.96
C LYS A 280 22.55 28.18 -15.39
N LYS A 281 22.18 27.61 -16.54
CA LYS A 281 20.77 27.56 -16.96
C LYS A 281 19.95 26.81 -15.90
N GLU A 282 18.71 27.23 -15.73
CA GLU A 282 17.79 26.63 -14.77
C GLU A 282 16.56 26.12 -15.51
N LEU A 283 16.25 24.83 -15.37
CA LEU A 283 15.01 24.28 -15.90
C LEU A 283 13.87 24.69 -14.97
N LYS A 284 13.00 25.58 -15.44
CA LYS A 284 11.85 26.08 -14.68
C LYS A 284 10.57 25.57 -15.29
N LEU A 285 9.88 24.69 -14.55
CA LEU A 285 8.66 24.04 -15.01
C LEU A 285 7.47 24.47 -14.15
N ARG A 286 6.35 24.78 -14.80
CA ARG A 286 5.07 25.01 -14.11
C ARG A 286 4.49 23.65 -13.74
N VAL A 287 4.09 23.49 -12.48
CA VAL A 287 3.74 22.16 -11.96
C VAL A 287 2.54 22.15 -11.03
N LEU A 288 1.99 20.96 -10.82
CA LEU A 288 1.32 20.54 -9.59
C LEU A 288 2.29 19.64 -8.83
N ILE A 289 2.31 19.77 -7.51
CA ILE A 289 3.19 18.97 -6.65
C ILE A 289 2.39 17.93 -5.90
N LEU A 290 3.01 16.81 -5.58
CA LEU A 290 2.45 15.88 -4.60
C LEU A 290 2.52 16.48 -3.19
N THR A 291 1.51 16.19 -2.38
CA THR A 291 1.57 16.42 -0.94
C THR A 291 2.38 15.29 -0.27
N PRO A 292 2.68 15.37 1.05
CA PRO A 292 3.26 14.23 1.76
C PRO A 292 2.47 12.93 1.58
N LEU A 293 1.14 12.99 1.69
CA LEU A 293 0.24 11.87 1.42
C LEU A 293 0.40 11.33 -0.01
N GLY A 294 0.48 12.22 -1.00
CA GLY A 294 0.68 11.83 -2.41
C GLY A 294 2.01 11.11 -2.64
N HIS A 295 3.10 11.56 -2.00
CA HIS A 295 4.41 10.90 -2.07
C HIS A 295 4.38 9.50 -1.43
N GLU A 296 3.80 9.39 -0.24
CA GLU A 296 3.67 8.11 0.47
C GLU A 296 2.84 7.11 -0.36
N LEU A 297 1.69 7.52 -0.89
CA LEU A 297 0.83 6.68 -1.74
C LEU A 297 1.47 6.29 -3.06
N LYS A 298 2.26 7.17 -3.68
CA LYS A 298 2.99 6.85 -4.92
C LYS A 298 3.91 5.65 -4.72
N SER A 299 4.56 5.53 -3.57
CA SER A 299 5.46 4.40 -3.27
C SER A 299 4.72 3.05 -3.22
N LEU A 300 3.43 3.07 -2.88
CA LEU A 300 2.56 1.89 -2.78
C LEU A 300 1.87 1.55 -4.10
N CYS A 301 1.76 2.51 -5.01
CA CYS A 301 1.02 2.39 -6.26
C CYS A 301 1.94 2.71 -7.45
N PRO A 302 2.69 1.71 -7.96
CA PRO A 302 3.48 1.91 -9.16
C PRO A 302 2.55 2.19 -10.34
N ALA A 303 2.90 3.21 -11.12
CA ALA A 303 2.20 3.60 -12.33
C ALA A 303 3.21 3.79 -13.45
N THR A 304 2.88 3.27 -14.63
CA THR A 304 3.64 3.55 -15.85
C THR A 304 3.26 4.93 -16.36
N ILE A 305 4.25 5.78 -16.64
CA ILE A 305 3.98 7.09 -17.25
C ILE A 305 3.20 6.94 -18.55
N ASP A 306 2.18 7.77 -18.74
CA ASP A 306 1.39 7.85 -19.97
C ASP A 306 2.25 8.40 -21.12
N SER A 307 2.18 7.75 -22.29
CA SER A 307 3.03 8.09 -23.44
C SER A 307 2.73 9.46 -24.03
N ILE A 308 1.45 9.87 -24.04
CA ILE A 308 1.04 11.19 -24.58
C ILE A 308 1.53 12.28 -23.62
N TYR A 309 1.40 12.05 -22.32
CA TYR A 309 1.93 12.92 -21.30
C TYR A 309 3.46 13.03 -21.32
N LEU A 310 4.17 11.91 -21.50
CA LEU A 310 5.63 11.93 -21.64
C LEU A 310 6.06 12.80 -22.83
N ASN A 311 5.39 12.68 -23.98
CA ASN A 311 5.66 13.54 -25.13
C ASN A 311 5.41 15.03 -24.81
N HIS A 312 4.32 15.34 -24.12
CA HIS A 312 4.05 16.71 -23.66
C HIS A 312 5.17 17.25 -22.75
N VAL A 313 5.71 16.43 -21.85
CA VAL A 313 6.84 16.80 -21.00
C VAL A 313 8.10 17.07 -21.83
N ILE A 314 8.41 16.20 -22.79
CA ILE A 314 9.56 16.36 -23.69
C ILE A 314 9.45 17.66 -24.48
N ASP A 315 8.29 17.92 -25.09
CA ASP A 315 8.03 19.12 -25.87
C ASP A 315 8.13 20.40 -25.02
N THR A 316 7.63 20.34 -23.78
CA THR A 316 7.74 21.45 -22.82
C THR A 316 9.19 21.72 -22.42
N ILE A 317 10.01 20.68 -22.23
CA ILE A 317 11.44 20.84 -21.92
C ILE A 317 12.20 21.41 -23.12
N LYS A 318 11.88 20.96 -24.33
CA LYS A 318 12.48 21.47 -25.57
C LYS A 318 12.10 22.91 -25.88
N SER A 319 10.86 23.34 -25.60
CA SER A 319 10.44 24.73 -25.82
C SER A 319 11.26 25.72 -24.96
N LEU A 320 11.79 25.24 -23.84
CA LEU A 320 12.72 25.96 -22.95
C LEU A 320 14.19 25.87 -23.40
N ASP A 321 14.44 25.40 -24.63
CA ASP A 321 15.76 25.32 -25.25
C ASP A 321 16.70 24.37 -24.47
N PHE A 322 16.20 23.18 -24.11
CA PHE A 322 17.02 22.08 -23.60
C PHE A 322 17.02 20.90 -24.57
N LYS A 323 18.14 20.18 -24.63
CA LYS A 323 18.25 18.90 -25.35
C LYS A 323 17.77 17.77 -24.45
N VAL A 324 17.00 16.84 -25.00
CA VAL A 324 16.45 15.69 -24.28
C VAL A 324 16.97 14.42 -24.91
N ILE A 325 17.57 13.56 -24.07
CA ILE A 325 18.10 12.25 -24.49
C ILE A 325 17.42 11.19 -23.63
N ILE A 326 16.90 10.14 -24.26
CA ILE A 326 16.27 9.01 -23.58
C ILE A 326 17.12 7.77 -23.82
N GLY A 327 17.37 7.01 -22.76
CA GLY A 327 18.02 5.69 -22.85
C GLY A 327 17.40 4.68 -21.90
N ASP A 328 17.78 3.43 -22.05
CA ASP A 328 17.37 2.35 -21.15
C ASP A 328 18.15 2.42 -19.83
N CYS A 329 17.45 2.24 -18.71
CA CYS A 329 18.04 2.25 -17.37
C CYS A 329 18.52 0.84 -17.03
N ILE A 330 19.82 0.70 -16.77
CA ILE A 330 20.38 -0.59 -16.34
C ILE A 330 21.04 -0.40 -14.98
N ARG A 331 20.63 -1.25 -14.04
CA ARG A 331 21.14 -1.31 -12.67
C ARG A 331 22.11 -2.48 -12.57
N LYS A 332 23.34 -2.22 -12.15
CA LYS A 332 24.31 -3.27 -11.80
C LYS A 332 24.04 -3.82 -10.40
N GLU A 333 24.64 -4.97 -10.11
CA GLU A 333 24.59 -5.61 -8.79
C GLU A 333 25.24 -4.75 -7.69
N ASP A 334 26.17 -3.86 -8.03
CA ASP A 334 26.82 -2.91 -7.12
C ASP A 334 25.97 -1.65 -6.83
N GLY A 335 24.79 -1.53 -7.46
CA GLY A 335 23.90 -0.38 -7.33
C GLY A 335 24.19 0.77 -8.30
N GLU A 336 25.23 0.68 -9.14
CA GLU A 336 25.48 1.69 -10.17
C GLU A 336 24.37 1.66 -11.23
N ILE A 337 23.92 2.86 -11.62
CA ILE A 337 22.92 3.05 -12.66
C ILE A 337 23.60 3.66 -13.88
N TYR A 338 23.45 3.02 -15.04
CA TYR A 338 23.93 3.57 -16.31
C TYR A 338 22.83 3.56 -17.37
N SER A 339 22.96 4.48 -18.32
CA SER A 339 22.07 4.57 -19.48
C SER A 339 22.69 3.89 -20.70
N LYS A 340 21.90 3.16 -21.48
CA LYS A 340 22.29 2.58 -22.78
C LYS A 340 21.26 2.92 -23.85
N ASN A 341 21.62 2.70 -25.12
CA ASN A 341 20.74 2.94 -26.27
C ASN A 341 20.18 4.37 -26.29
N GLU A 342 21.05 5.33 -26.00
CA GLU A 342 20.67 6.74 -25.90
C GLU A 342 20.23 7.29 -27.26
N VAL A 343 19.04 7.89 -27.30
CA VAL A 343 18.48 8.57 -28.47
C VAL A 343 18.13 9.99 -28.06
N GLU A 344 18.68 10.97 -28.79
CA GLU A 344 18.20 12.36 -28.71
C GLU A 344 16.82 12.42 -29.37
N VAL A 345 15.82 12.76 -28.57
CA VAL A 345 14.40 12.74 -28.99
C VAL A 345 13.93 14.12 -29.32
#